data_AF-A0A662EVB2-F1
#
_entry.id   AF-A0A662EVB2-F1
#
_cell.length_a   1.000
_cell.length_b   1.000
_cell.length_c   1.000
_cell.angle_alpha   90.00
_cell.angle_beta   90.00
_cell.angle_gamma   90.00
#
_symmetry.space_group_name_H-M   'P 1'
#
loop_
_entity.id
_entity.type
_entity.pdbx_description
1 polymer ?
#
loop_
_entity_poly.entity_id
_entity_poly.type
_entity_poly.pdbx_seq_one_letter_code
_entity_poly.pdbx_strand_id
1 'polypeptide(L)'
;MGILWALNVTVIVPVVGKAFLPAPILATVLLGVPLLGLGLAALVNLVGLLVANPNLGSLAVAVVVIAVSNILPRLGLEFASWAFAYANMAAGGLILAGSVVAARFFLTKQRIILSARRL
;
A
#
# COMPACT_ATOMS: atom_id res chain seq x y z
N MET A 1 16.14 -11.52 5.69
CA MET A 1 14.84 -10.95 6.12
C MET A 1 14.74 -10.73 7.64
N GLY A 2 15.26 -11.61 8.50
CA GLY A 2 15.20 -11.42 9.96
C GLY A 2 16.00 -10.23 10.52
N ILE A 3 17.14 -9.88 9.89
CA ILE A 3 18.03 -8.80 10.36
C ILE A 3 17.41 -7.40 10.17
N LEU A 4 16.67 -7.17 9.08
CA LEU A 4 15.99 -5.89 8.82
C LEU A 4 14.78 -5.68 9.76
N TRP A 5 14.08 -6.76 10.12
CA TRP A 5 13.05 -6.74 11.16
C TRP A 5 13.64 -6.45 12.53
N ALA A 6 14.74 -7.11 12.89
CA ALA A 6 15.45 -6.86 14.13
C ALA A 6 15.92 -5.39 14.19
N LEU A 7 16.49 -4.85 13.11
CA LEU A 7 16.95 -3.46 13.05
C LEU A 7 15.80 -2.45 13.22
N ASN A 8 14.66 -2.66 12.54
CA ASN A 8 13.48 -1.80 12.69
C ASN A 8 12.88 -1.85 14.10
N VAL A 9 12.92 -3.01 14.77
CA VAL A 9 12.47 -3.13 16.16
C VAL A 9 13.46 -2.48 17.13
N THR A 10 14.78 -2.55 16.87
CA THR A 10 15.81 -1.96 17.74
C THR A 10 15.90 -0.43 17.66
N VAL A 11 15.49 0.18 16.55
CA VAL A 11 15.46 1.65 16.41
C VAL A 11 14.30 2.28 17.19
N ILE A 12 13.26 1.51 17.52
CA ILE A 12 12.25 1.89 18.52
C ILE A 12 12.86 1.60 19.89
N VAL A 13 13.70 2.50 20.41
CA VAL A 13 14.25 2.40 21.76
C VAL A 13 13.08 2.42 22.76
N PRO A 14 12.75 1.32 23.44
CA PRO A 14 11.80 1.38 24.54
C PRO A 14 12.59 1.90 25.74
N VAL A 15 12.33 3.14 26.15
CA VAL A 15 12.92 3.74 27.37
C VAL A 15 12.64 2.90 28.63
N VAL A 16 11.74 1.90 28.55
CA VAL A 16 11.29 1.09 29.68
C VAL A 16 11.13 -0.39 29.29
N GLY A 17 12.21 -1.08 28.91
CA GLY A 17 12.38 -2.54 29.10
C GLY A 17 11.33 -3.54 28.59
N LYS A 18 10.33 -3.13 27.82
CA LYS A 18 9.31 -3.99 27.20
C LYS A 18 9.11 -3.54 25.76
N ALA A 19 9.41 -4.43 24.82
CA ALA A 19 9.10 -4.25 23.40
C ALA A 19 7.59 -4.43 23.18
N PHE A 20 6.77 -3.59 23.82
CA PHE A 20 5.37 -3.47 23.49
C PHE A 20 5.25 -2.36 22.46
N LEU A 21 5.13 -2.76 21.19
CA LEU A 21 4.66 -1.83 20.17
C LEU A 21 3.25 -1.37 20.56
N PRO A 22 2.97 -0.07 20.60
CA PRO A 22 1.62 0.44 20.81
C PRO A 22 0.64 -0.26 19.87
N ALA A 23 -0.54 -0.63 20.38
CA ALA A 23 -1.57 -1.30 19.58
C ALA A 23 -1.89 -0.61 18.23
N PRO A 24 -1.86 0.74 18.12
CA PRO A 24 -2.02 1.42 16.83
C PRO A 24 -0.90 1.12 15.81
N ILE A 25 0.34 0.95 16.28
CA ILE A 25 1.46 0.58 15.41
C ILE A 25 1.27 -0.85 14.91
N LEU A 26 0.87 -1.77 15.79
CA LEU A 26 0.55 -3.14 15.40
C LEU A 26 -0.58 -3.19 14.36
N ALA A 27 -1.66 -2.43 14.55
CA ALA A 27 -2.75 -2.34 13.59
C ALA A 27 -2.27 -1.80 12.23
N THR A 28 -1.42 -0.78 12.24
CA THR A 28 -0.86 -0.21 11.01
C THR A 28 0.02 -1.22 10.27
N VAL A 29 0.92 -1.90 10.98
CA VAL A 29 1.87 -2.85 10.39
C VAL A 29 1.19 -4.14 9.92
N LEU A 30 0.23 -4.66 10.70
CA LEU A 30 -0.41 -5.95 10.42
C LEU A 30 -1.62 -5.86 9.48
N LEU A 31 -2.28 -4.70 9.41
CA LEU A 31 -3.48 -4.52 8.58
C LEU A 31 -3.32 -3.39 7.57
N GLY A 32 -2.88 -2.20 8.01
CA GLY A 32 -2.71 -1.03 7.14
C GLY A 32 -1.73 -1.26 5.98
N VAL A 33 -0.52 -1.71 6.31
CA VAL A 33 0.55 -1.95 5.33
C VAL A 33 0.17 -3.06 4.33
N PRO A 34 -0.33 -4.24 4.75
CA PRO A 34 -0.82 -5.25 3.81
C PRO A 34 -1.94 -4.75 2.91
N LEU A 35 -2.91 -4.00 3.46
CA LEU A 35 -4.04 -3.48 2.68
C LEU A 35 -3.58 -2.44 1.64
N LEU A 36 -2.65 -1.55 2.01
CA LEU A 36 -1.97 -0.66 1.08
C LEU A 36 -1.21 -1.44 0.01
N GLY A 37 -0.46 -2.47 0.39
CA GLY A 37 0.27 -3.32 -0.54
C GLY A 37 -0.63 -4.00 -1.57
N LEU A 38 -1.76 -4.55 -1.12
CA LEU A 38 -2.79 -5.14 -1.98
C LEU A 38 -3.43 -4.09 -2.90
N GLY A 39 -3.77 -2.92 -2.38
CA GLY A 39 -4.32 -1.82 -3.17
C GLY A 39 -3.37 -1.36 -4.27
N LEU A 40 -2.10 -1.15 -3.93
CA LEU A 40 -1.06 -0.77 -4.89
C LEU A 40 -0.85 -1.86 -5.94
N ALA A 41 -0.79 -3.14 -5.55
CA ALA A 41 -0.66 -4.25 -6.49
C ALA A 41 -1.85 -4.31 -7.47
N ALA A 42 -3.08 -4.12 -6.97
CA ALA A 42 -4.26 -4.04 -7.82
C ALA A 42 -4.18 -2.86 -8.81
N LEU A 43 -3.64 -1.73 -8.37
CA LEU A 43 -3.42 -0.57 -9.23
C LEU A 43 -2.36 -0.82 -10.31
N VAL A 44 -1.21 -1.44 -9.98
CA VAL A 44 -0.20 -1.86 -10.97
C VAL A 44 -0.87 -2.68 -12.06
N ASN A 45 -1.62 -3.69 -11.66
CA ASN A 45 -2.26 -4.63 -12.58
C ASN A 45 -3.28 -3.90 -13.45
N LEU A 46 -4.12 -3.04 -12.88
CA LEU A 46 -5.06 -2.24 -13.64
C LEU A 46 -4.34 -1.39 -14.70
N VAL A 47 -3.36 -0.58 -14.30
CA VAL A 47 -2.65 0.33 -15.24
C VAL A 47 -1.87 -0.47 -16.28
N GLY A 48 -1.17 -1.52 -15.87
CA GLY A 48 -0.44 -2.41 -16.76
C GLY A 48 -1.33 -3.04 -17.82
N LEU A 49 -2.54 -3.49 -17.44
CA LEU A 49 -3.54 -4.03 -18.37
C LEU A 49 -4.18 -2.95 -19.26
N LEU A 50 -4.37 -1.73 -18.75
CA LEU A 50 -4.96 -0.63 -19.53
C LEU A 50 -4.02 -0.09 -20.59
N VAL A 51 -2.73 0.02 -20.26
CA VAL A 51 -1.69 0.59 -21.13
C VAL A 51 -0.97 -0.51 -21.94
N ALA A 52 -1.19 -1.79 -21.61
CA ALA A 52 -0.48 -2.94 -22.17
C ALA A 52 1.05 -2.80 -22.07
N ASN A 53 1.53 -2.10 -21.05
CA ASN A 53 2.94 -1.87 -20.79
C ASN A 53 3.21 -1.96 -19.27
N PRO A 54 3.92 -2.99 -18.81
CA PRO A 54 4.16 -3.20 -17.38
C PRO A 54 5.06 -2.11 -16.76
N ASN A 55 6.00 -1.54 -17.51
CA ASN A 55 6.91 -0.50 -17.00
C ASN A 55 6.15 0.78 -16.60
N LEU A 56 5.12 1.15 -17.38
CA LEU A 56 4.26 2.29 -17.06
C LEU A 56 3.34 1.99 -15.87
N GLY A 57 2.91 0.73 -15.70
CA GLY A 57 2.20 0.28 -14.50
C GLY A 57 3.04 0.40 -13.23
N SER A 58 4.32 0.01 -13.29
CA SER A 58 5.27 0.15 -12.18
C SER A 58 5.56 1.61 -11.84
N LEU A 59 5.70 2.49 -12.84
CA LEU A 59 5.88 3.94 -12.65
C LEU A 59 4.67 4.58 -11.96
N ALA A 60 3.44 4.21 -12.36
CA ALA A 60 2.23 4.71 -11.73
C ALA A 60 2.18 4.37 -10.23
N VAL A 61 2.64 3.18 -9.85
CA VAL A 61 2.71 2.80 -8.44
C VAL A 61 3.83 3.50 -7.69
N ALA A 62 4.99 3.73 -8.29
CA ALA A 62 6.01 4.58 -7.67
C ALA A 62 5.46 5.97 -7.34
N VAL A 63 4.69 6.57 -8.26
CA VAL A 63 4.03 7.88 -8.03
C VAL A 63 3.03 7.82 -6.88
N VAL A 64 2.17 6.80 -6.83
CA VAL A 64 1.18 6.68 -5.74
C VAL A 64 1.84 6.39 -4.40
N VAL A 65 2.88 5.55 -4.36
CA VAL A 65 3.68 5.33 -3.13
C VAL A 65 4.29 6.65 -2.66
N ILE A 66 4.93 7.41 -3.55
CA ILE A 66 5.51 8.72 -3.22
C ILE A 66 4.41 9.66 -2.69
N ALA A 67 3.24 9.69 -3.33
CA ALA A 67 2.12 10.53 -2.88
C ALA A 67 1.65 10.13 -1.48
N VAL A 68 1.40 8.85 -1.22
CA VAL A 68 0.98 8.34 0.09
C VAL A 68 2.05 8.64 1.15
N SER A 69 3.32 8.37 0.86
CA SER A 69 4.44 8.63 1.77
C SER A 69 4.66 10.12 2.05
N ASN A 70 4.24 11.03 1.17
CA ASN A 70 4.34 12.47 1.40
C ASN A 70 3.08 13.07 2.04
N ILE A 71 1.90 12.53 1.75
CA ILE A 71 0.63 13.08 2.23
C ILE A 71 0.33 12.63 3.66
N LEU A 72 0.45 11.33 3.96
CA LEU A 72 0.07 10.80 5.28
C LEU A 72 0.81 11.49 6.44
N PRO A 73 2.15 11.69 6.38
CA PRO A 73 2.88 12.35 7.45
C PRO A 73 2.52 13.84 7.61
N ARG A 74 2.07 14.49 6.53
CA ARG A 74 1.68 15.92 6.54
C ARG A 74 0.32 16.16 7.17
N LEU A 75 -0.43 15.11 7.50
CA LEU A 75 -1.70 15.22 8.22
C LEU A 75 -1.52 15.59 9.70
N GLY A 76 -0.28 15.74 10.18
CA GLY A 76 0.01 16.04 11.59
C GLY A 76 -0.37 14.91 12.55
N LEU A 77 -0.53 13.69 12.02
CA LEU A 77 -0.91 12.52 12.79
C LEU A 77 0.32 11.88 13.41
N GLU A 78 0.26 11.64 14.72
CA GLU A 78 1.30 10.87 15.40
C GLU A 78 1.32 9.43 14.86
N PHE A 79 2.52 8.92 14.58
CA PHE A 79 2.71 7.57 14.02
C PHE A 79 2.11 6.46 14.91
N ALA A 80 2.12 6.66 16.23
CA ALA A 80 1.56 5.72 17.21
C ALA A 80 0.07 5.98 17.55
N SER A 81 -0.64 6.75 16.72
CA SER A 81 -2.07 7.06 16.95
C SER A 81 -3.01 6.15 16.16
N TRP A 82 -4.20 5.89 16.72
CA TRP A 82 -5.27 5.21 15.99
C TRP A 82 -5.72 5.98 14.75
N ALA A 83 -5.66 7.31 14.79
CA ALA A 83 -5.96 8.16 13.63
C ALA A 83 -5.02 7.86 12.46
N PHE A 84 -3.71 7.72 12.72
CA PHE A 84 -2.75 7.31 11.71
C PHE A 84 -3.04 5.91 11.16
N ALA A 85 -3.34 4.96 12.05
CA ALA A 85 -3.69 3.59 11.65
C ALA A 85 -4.93 3.55 10.73
N TYR A 86 -5.99 4.29 11.08
CA TYR A 86 -7.18 4.40 10.25
C TYR A 86 -6.92 5.12 8.94
N ALA A 87 -6.16 6.22 8.93
CA ALA A 87 -5.80 6.91 7.70
C ALA A 87 -5.02 6.00 6.74
N ASN A 88 -4.11 5.20 7.27
CA ASN A 88 -3.31 4.24 6.51
C ASN A 88 -4.17 3.12 5.90
N MET A 89 -5.05 2.52 6.72
CA MET A 89 -6.02 1.52 6.26
C MET A 89 -7.00 2.10 5.23
N ALA A 90 -7.51 3.31 5.47
CA ALA A 90 -8.44 3.98 4.55
C ALA A 90 -7.78 4.28 3.21
N ALA A 91 -6.53 4.77 3.20
CA ALA A 91 -5.79 4.99 1.96
C ALA A 91 -5.62 3.69 1.17
N GLY A 92 -5.20 2.59 1.82
CA GLY A 92 -5.09 1.28 1.17
C GLY A 92 -6.42 0.75 0.63
N GLY A 93 -7.47 0.84 1.46
CA GLY A 93 -8.82 0.42 1.08
C GLY A 93 -9.38 1.21 -0.09
N LEU A 94 -9.19 2.54 -0.12
CA LEU A 94 -9.63 3.41 -1.22
C LEU A 94 -8.89 3.10 -2.51
N ILE A 95 -7.57 2.90 -2.46
CA ILE A 95 -6.78 2.53 -3.64
C ILE A 95 -7.24 1.17 -4.17
N LEU A 96 -7.44 0.18 -3.28
CA LEU A 96 -7.91 -1.15 -3.67
C LEU A 96 -9.30 -1.10 -4.29
N ALA A 97 -10.27 -0.51 -3.60
CA ALA A 97 -11.65 -0.39 -4.07
C ALA A 97 -11.72 0.40 -5.38
N GLY A 98 -11.01 1.53 -5.47
CA GLY A 98 -10.92 2.34 -6.68
C GLY A 98 -10.35 1.56 -7.85
N SER A 99 -9.27 0.78 -7.63
CA SER A 99 -8.66 -0.06 -8.66
C SER A 99 -9.60 -1.17 -9.13
N VAL A 100 -10.31 -1.83 -8.21
CA VAL A 100 -11.27 -2.90 -8.55
C VAL A 100 -12.49 -2.34 -9.30
N VAL A 101 -13.03 -1.22 -8.84
CA VAL A 101 -14.16 -0.56 -9.49
C VAL A 101 -13.75 -0.08 -10.89
N ALA A 102 -12.60 0.57 -11.02
CA ALA A 102 -12.07 0.99 -12.32
C ALA A 102 -11.81 -0.21 -13.24
N ALA A 103 -11.25 -1.30 -12.72
CA ALA A 103 -11.07 -2.54 -13.48
C ALA A 103 -12.40 -3.05 -14.07
N ARG A 104 -13.48 -3.05 -13.29
CA ARG A 104 -14.81 -3.46 -13.76
C ARG A 104 -15.31 -2.62 -14.93
N PHE A 105 -15.04 -1.32 -14.95
CA PHE A 105 -15.53 -0.42 -16.00
C PHE A 105 -14.62 -0.36 -17.23
N PHE A 106 -13.30 -0.42 -17.05
CA PHE A 106 -12.34 -0.18 -18.13
C PHE A 106 -11.71 -1.44 -18.72
N LEU A 107 -11.73 -2.58 -18.01
CA LEU A 107 -11.20 -3.84 -18.52
C LEU A 107 -12.32 -4.72 -19.07
N THR A 108 -12.39 -4.82 -20.40
CA THR A 108 -13.23 -5.82 -21.07
C THR A 108 -12.54 -7.18 -21.05
N LYS A 109 -13.32 -8.28 -21.05
CA LYS A 109 -12.78 -9.66 -21.07
C LYS A 109 -11.76 -9.86 -22.21
N GLN A 110 -11.98 -9.23 -23.37
CA GLN A 110 -11.07 -9.30 -24.51
C GLN A 110 -9.71 -8.67 -24.22
N ARG A 111 -9.64 -7.52 -23.54
CA ARG A 111 -8.37 -6.88 -23.15
C ARG A 111 -7.57 -7.73 -22.16
N ILE A 112 -8.25 -8.39 -21.23
CA ILE A 112 -7.60 -9.28 -20.25
C ILE A 112 -6.99 -10.51 -20.97
N ILE A 113 -7.71 -11.10 -21.92
CA ILE A 113 -7.20 -12.26 -22.68
C ILE A 113 -6.04 -11.86 -23.60
N LEU A 114 -6.14 -10.69 -24.27
CA LEU A 114 -5.10 -10.20 -25.18
C LEU A 114 -3.81 -9.80 -24.45
N SER A 115 -3.92 -9.28 -23.23
CA SER A 115 -2.75 -8.99 -22.40
C SER A 115 -2.10 -10.27 -21.86
N ALA A 116 -2.88 -11.28 -21.49
CA ALA A 116 -2.35 -12.58 -21.04
C ALA A 116 -1.60 -13.35 -22.15
N ARG A 117 -1.91 -13.10 -23.43
CA ARG A 117 -1.20 -13.69 -24.58
C ARG A 117 0.10 -12.98 -24.96
N ARG A 118 0.34 -11.77 -24.43
CA ARG A 118 1.55 -10.96 -24.72
C ARG A 118 2.64 -11.12 -23.66
N LEU A 119 2.31 -11.69 -22.51
CA LEU A 119 3.26 -12.18 -21.50
C LEU A 119 3.74 -13.58 -21.89
#